data_AF-A0A7S1AGG6-F1
#
_entry.id   AF-A0A7S1AGG6-F1
#
_cell.length_a   1.000
_cell.length_b   1.000
_cell.length_c   1.000
_cell.angle_alpha   90.00
_cell.angle_beta   90.00
_cell.angle_gamma   90.00
#
_symmetry.space_group_name_H-M   'P 1'
#
loop_
_entity.id
_entity.type
_entity.pdbx_description
1 polymer ?
#
loop_
_entity_poly.entity_id
_entity_poly.type
_entity_poly.pdbx_seq_one_letter_code
_entity_poly.pdbx_strand_id
1 'polypeptide(L)'
;ILAQVAAFVGQACSCTLSLGIQSRDRTMEVRLDADEGQVLPDDVFISVRLGDVQKQSRLAISRTYRFPDPGEDRRHWGRLEVFRRVGAAAVNFDSTGEKQELLLATCHPEVNSLRMRISVAGGVTSAQDAERRKQNRDRINDAQKYVNEHRLEECIAEAMREVIRERPENPRQLLCEYLLSNKSPALACNIEKDEVVEPPALPPKSVPPPESDPPKLVNDGAIIQSVCHQASAFANSSDKVAQEP
;
A
#
# COMPACT_ATOMS: atom_id res chain seq x y z
N ILE A 1 -4.30 17.36 11.40
CA ILE A 1 -3.06 16.63 11.02
C ILE A 1 -3.12 15.25 11.65
N LEU A 2 -3.89 14.32 11.04
CA LEU A 2 -3.91 12.89 11.39
C LEU A 2 -4.88 12.19 10.42
N ALA A 3 -4.41 11.96 9.19
CA ALA A 3 -5.06 11.07 8.23
C ALA A 3 -4.07 10.73 7.10
N GLN A 4 -2.98 10.01 7.39
CA GLN A 4 -2.11 9.52 6.31
C GLN A 4 -1.16 8.37 6.70
N VAL A 5 -1.69 7.21 7.07
CA VAL A 5 -0.95 5.93 7.09
C VAL A 5 -2.04 4.83 7.04
N ALA A 6 -2.15 3.86 6.14
CA ALA A 6 -1.24 3.29 5.17
C ALA A 6 -2.06 2.69 4.01
N ALA A 7 -1.73 3.06 2.77
CA ALA A 7 -1.99 2.21 1.61
C ALA A 7 -0.68 1.43 1.35
N PHE A 8 -0.44 0.37 2.12
CA PHE A 8 0.68 -0.52 1.84
C PHE A 8 0.25 -1.47 0.72
N VAL A 9 0.73 -1.15 -0.47
CA VAL A 9 0.61 -1.93 -1.69
C VAL A 9 1.03 -3.36 -1.39
N GLY A 10 0.09 -4.29 -1.53
CA GLY A 10 0.34 -5.73 -1.52
C GLY A 10 1.16 -6.10 -2.76
N GLN A 11 2.47 -5.95 -2.66
CA GLN A 11 3.40 -6.47 -3.66
C GLN A 11 3.62 -7.95 -3.33
N ALA A 12 2.83 -8.80 -4.00
CA ALA A 12 3.00 -10.24 -3.95
C ALA A 12 4.39 -10.59 -4.53
N CYS A 13 5.37 -10.79 -3.66
CA CYS A 13 6.68 -11.29 -4.03
C CYS A 13 6.58 -12.81 -4.22
N SER A 14 6.27 -13.24 -5.45
CA SER A 14 6.24 -14.65 -5.85
C SER A 14 7.65 -15.08 -6.25
N CYS A 15 8.50 -15.42 -5.28
CA CYS A 15 9.78 -16.08 -5.55
C CYS A 15 9.57 -17.58 -5.72
N THR A 16 9.12 -18.00 -6.90
CA THR A 16 9.03 -19.42 -7.26
C THR A 16 10.29 -19.81 -8.02
N LEU A 17 11.24 -20.46 -7.34
CA LEU A 17 12.40 -21.08 -7.98
C LEU A 17 11.96 -22.39 -8.63
N SER A 18 11.61 -22.36 -9.93
CA SER A 18 11.40 -23.57 -10.73
C SER A 18 12.56 -23.78 -11.70
N LEU A 19 13.22 -24.93 -11.57
CA LEU A 19 14.30 -25.38 -12.45
C LEU A 19 13.70 -25.87 -13.79
N GLY A 20 13.84 -25.04 -14.81
CA GLY A 20 14.21 -25.40 -16.18
C GLY A 20 13.48 -26.54 -16.90
N ILE A 21 12.30 -26.25 -17.46
CA ILE A 21 11.89 -26.73 -18.79
C ILE A 21 11.28 -25.51 -19.51
N GLN A 22 11.85 -25.11 -20.64
CA GLN A 22 11.35 -23.99 -21.47
C GLN A 22 10.01 -24.37 -22.13
N SER A 23 8.95 -24.40 -21.32
CA SER A 23 7.59 -24.32 -21.85
C SER A 23 7.41 -22.92 -22.43
N ARG A 24 6.88 -22.82 -23.65
CA ARG A 24 6.45 -21.53 -24.20
C ARG A 24 5.52 -20.89 -23.17
N ASP A 25 5.88 -19.72 -22.64
CA ASP A 25 5.11 -18.96 -21.63
C ASP A 25 3.73 -18.59 -22.18
N ARG A 26 2.84 -19.57 -22.21
CA ARG A 26 1.41 -19.34 -22.38
C ARG A 26 0.90 -18.94 -21.02
N THR A 27 0.23 -17.80 -20.96
CA THR A 27 -0.44 -17.33 -19.76
C THR A 27 -1.94 -17.63 -19.90
N MET A 28 -2.52 -18.22 -18.87
CA MET A 28 -3.95 -18.41 -18.72
C MET A 28 -4.55 -17.26 -17.90
N GLU A 29 -5.71 -16.76 -18.29
CA GLU A 29 -6.44 -15.73 -17.52
C GLU A 29 -7.68 -16.35 -16.86
N VAL A 30 -7.84 -16.10 -15.56
CA VAL A 30 -9.01 -16.48 -14.77
C VAL A 30 -9.67 -15.22 -14.27
N ARG A 31 -10.90 -14.98 -14.71
CA ARG A 31 -11.70 -13.83 -14.29
C ARG A 31 -12.73 -14.26 -13.27
N LEU A 32 -12.83 -13.50 -12.18
CA LEU A 32 -13.88 -13.62 -11.18
C LEU A 32 -14.71 -12.35 -11.23
N ASP A 33 -16.01 -12.50 -11.37
CA ASP A 33 -16.99 -11.43 -11.30
C ASP A 33 -17.98 -11.75 -10.18
N ALA A 34 -18.30 -10.75 -9.36
CA ALA A 34 -19.39 -10.82 -8.39
C ALA A 34 -20.67 -10.29 -9.04
N ASP A 35 -21.82 -10.76 -8.56
CA ASP A 35 -23.11 -10.35 -9.11
C ASP A 35 -23.35 -8.84 -8.93
N GLU A 36 -23.96 -8.25 -9.95
CA GLU A 36 -24.30 -6.82 -9.96
C GLU A 36 -25.28 -6.51 -8.81
N GLY A 37 -24.89 -5.58 -7.94
CA GLY A 37 -25.71 -5.14 -6.79
C GLY A 37 -25.42 -5.84 -5.46
N GLN A 38 -24.51 -6.82 -5.43
CA GLN A 38 -24.08 -7.42 -4.16
C GLN A 38 -23.17 -6.44 -3.38
N VAL A 39 -23.53 -6.16 -2.12
CA VAL A 39 -22.66 -5.41 -1.20
C VAL A 39 -21.52 -6.32 -0.75
N LEU A 40 -20.30 -6.02 -1.19
CA LEU A 40 -19.11 -6.81 -0.87
C LEU A 40 -18.52 -6.37 0.47
N PRO A 41 -18.31 -7.28 1.44
CA PRO A 41 -17.67 -6.92 2.70
C PRO A 41 -16.19 -6.58 2.52
N ASP A 42 -15.74 -5.56 3.26
CA ASP A 42 -14.38 -5.04 3.18
C ASP A 42 -13.30 -5.97 3.74
N ASP A 43 -13.69 -6.91 4.60
CA ASP A 43 -12.83 -7.85 5.31
C ASP A 43 -12.81 -9.24 4.65
N VAL A 44 -13.27 -9.37 3.40
CA VAL A 44 -13.28 -10.64 2.68
C VAL A 44 -12.17 -10.71 1.63
N PHE A 45 -11.52 -11.86 1.56
CA PHE A 45 -10.40 -12.18 0.68
C PHE A 45 -10.72 -13.46 -0.09
N ILE A 46 -10.27 -13.53 -1.33
CA ILE A 46 -10.36 -14.71 -2.19
C ILE A 46 -8.97 -15.28 -2.39
N SER A 47 -8.84 -16.59 -2.34
CA SER A 47 -7.66 -17.33 -2.81
C SER A 47 -8.04 -18.22 -3.99
N VAL A 48 -7.32 -18.08 -5.10
CA VAL A 48 -7.44 -18.89 -6.30
C VAL A 48 -6.18 -19.73 -6.43
N ARG A 49 -6.30 -21.05 -6.36
CA ARG A 49 -5.19 -21.98 -6.55
C ARG A 49 -5.39 -22.82 -7.80
N LEU A 50 -4.40 -22.80 -8.69
CA LEU A 50 -4.34 -23.62 -9.90
C LEU A 50 -3.00 -24.37 -9.91
N GLY A 51 -3.04 -25.69 -9.72
CA GLY A 51 -1.85 -26.51 -9.50
C GLY A 51 -1.05 -26.03 -8.28
N ASP A 52 0.19 -25.62 -8.53
CA ASP A 52 1.13 -25.14 -7.50
C ASP A 52 1.11 -23.61 -7.33
N VAL A 53 0.36 -22.90 -8.17
CA VAL A 53 0.27 -21.43 -8.10
C VAL A 53 -0.98 -21.04 -7.33
N GLN A 54 -0.78 -20.31 -6.24
CA GLN A 54 -1.86 -19.72 -5.44
C GLN A 54 -1.79 -18.20 -5.51
N LYS A 55 -2.92 -17.56 -5.79
CA LYS A 55 -3.07 -16.10 -5.80
C LYS A 55 -4.16 -15.70 -4.84
N GLN A 56 -3.84 -14.83 -3.89
CA GLN A 56 -4.78 -14.32 -2.91
C GLN A 56 -4.98 -12.82 -3.10
N SER A 57 -6.21 -12.34 -2.94
CA SER A 57 -6.50 -10.91 -3.05
C SER A 57 -7.77 -10.53 -2.29
N ARG A 58 -7.98 -9.24 -2.00
CA ARG A 58 -9.25 -8.75 -1.42
C ARG A 58 -10.40 -8.92 -2.41
N LEU A 59 -11.58 -9.30 -1.93
CA LEU A 59 -12.80 -9.42 -2.73
C LEU A 59 -13.09 -8.10 -3.46
N ALA A 60 -13.43 -8.19 -4.74
CA ALA A 60 -13.74 -7.06 -5.60
C ALA A 60 -14.83 -7.47 -6.60
N ILE A 61 -15.53 -6.50 -7.18
CA ILE A 61 -16.64 -6.73 -8.13
C ILE A 61 -16.14 -7.51 -9.34
N SER A 62 -14.98 -7.16 -9.88
CA SER A 62 -14.36 -7.88 -10.98
C SER A 62 -12.85 -7.94 -10.79
N ARG A 63 -12.26 -9.12 -11.00
CA ARG A 63 -10.81 -9.32 -10.90
C ARG A 63 -10.34 -10.42 -11.82
N THR A 64 -9.28 -10.12 -12.57
CA THR A 64 -8.60 -11.08 -13.46
C THR A 64 -7.25 -11.48 -12.87
N TYR A 65 -7.00 -12.78 -12.84
CA TYR A 65 -5.76 -13.40 -12.41
C TYR A 65 -5.05 -14.06 -13.58
N ARG A 66 -3.74 -13.86 -13.71
CA ARG A 66 -2.92 -14.50 -14.75
C ARG A 66 -2.12 -15.65 -14.18
N PHE A 67 -2.32 -16.86 -14.65
CA PHE A 67 -1.58 -18.04 -14.23
C PHE A 67 -0.70 -18.55 -15.37
N PRO A 68 0.39 -19.26 -15.07
CA PRO A 68 1.05 -20.08 -16.08
C PRO A 68 0.03 -21.07 -16.67
N ASP A 69 0.02 -21.24 -18.00
CA ASP A 69 -0.82 -22.24 -18.67
C ASP A 69 -0.31 -23.63 -18.29
N PRO A 70 -1.15 -24.48 -17.66
CA PRO A 70 -0.74 -25.84 -17.28
C PRO A 70 -0.54 -26.78 -18.48
N GLY A 71 -0.72 -26.31 -19.72
CA GLY A 71 -0.44 -27.10 -20.92
C GLY A 71 -1.51 -28.16 -21.17
N GLU A 72 -1.11 -29.41 -21.43
CA GLU A 72 -2.05 -30.52 -21.66
C GLU A 72 -2.66 -31.06 -20.34
N ASP A 73 -2.06 -30.70 -19.21
CA ASP A 73 -2.53 -31.02 -17.86
C ASP A 73 -3.67 -30.11 -17.39
N ARG A 74 -4.49 -29.58 -18.30
CA ARG A 74 -5.68 -28.76 -17.96
C ARG A 74 -6.77 -29.52 -17.21
N ARG A 75 -6.63 -30.84 -17.03
CA ARG A 75 -7.52 -31.67 -16.21
C ARG A 75 -7.39 -31.39 -14.70
N HIS A 76 -6.50 -30.49 -14.30
CA HIS A 76 -6.21 -30.22 -12.91
C HIS A 76 -7.19 -29.17 -12.35
N TRP A 77 -7.95 -29.63 -11.37
CA TRP A 77 -8.87 -28.90 -10.50
C TRP A 77 -8.26 -27.59 -9.98
N GLY A 78 -9.04 -26.51 -10.07
CA GLY A 78 -8.77 -25.27 -9.36
C GLY A 78 -9.48 -25.25 -8.01
N ARG A 79 -8.85 -24.68 -6.99
CA ARG A 79 -9.48 -24.46 -5.68
C ARG A 79 -9.73 -22.96 -5.49
N LEU A 80 -10.99 -22.61 -5.23
CA LEU A 80 -11.41 -21.27 -4.88
C LEU A 80 -11.82 -21.26 -3.41
N GLU A 81 -11.21 -20.38 -2.62
CA GLU A 81 -11.50 -20.26 -1.19
C GLU A 81 -11.83 -18.81 -0.85
N VAL A 82 -12.79 -18.63 0.04
CA VAL A 82 -13.20 -17.33 0.56
C VAL A 82 -12.83 -17.26 2.03
N PHE A 83 -12.05 -16.25 2.38
CA PHE A 83 -11.56 -16.00 3.73
C PHE A 83 -12.12 -14.69 4.25
N ARG A 84 -12.43 -14.64 5.53
CA ARG A 84 -12.69 -13.40 6.24
C ARG A 84 -11.49 -13.06 7.11
N ARG A 85 -11.03 -11.81 7.09
CA ARG A 85 -9.94 -11.36 7.96
C ARG A 85 -10.44 -11.32 9.39
N VAL A 86 -9.92 -12.25 10.19
CA VAL A 86 -10.33 -12.40 11.59
C VAL A 86 -9.53 -11.47 12.52
N GLY A 87 -8.29 -11.12 12.17
CA GLY A 87 -7.44 -10.23 12.96
C GLY A 87 -6.24 -9.75 12.15
N ALA A 88 -5.55 -8.73 12.64
CA ALA A 88 -4.34 -8.19 12.04
C ALA A 88 -3.40 -7.65 13.12
N ALA A 89 -2.09 -7.81 12.91
CA ALA A 89 -1.06 -7.18 13.72
C ALA A 89 0.10 -6.76 12.81
N ALA A 90 0.69 -5.60 13.11
CA ALA A 90 1.94 -5.18 12.50
C ALA A 90 3.11 -5.83 13.26
N VAL A 91 4.09 -6.32 12.53
CA VAL A 91 5.27 -6.98 13.07
C VAL A 91 6.49 -6.23 12.56
N ASN A 92 7.48 -6.00 13.42
CA ASN A 92 8.77 -5.47 13.01
C ASN A 92 9.78 -6.63 12.90
N PHE A 93 10.47 -6.73 11.77
CA PHE A 93 11.49 -7.74 11.52
C PHE A 93 12.93 -7.23 11.67
N ASP A 94 13.12 -6.00 12.16
CA ASP A 94 14.45 -5.41 12.40
C ASP A 94 15.25 -6.19 13.45
N SER A 95 14.57 -6.77 14.45
CA SER A 95 15.19 -7.60 15.49
C SER A 95 15.41 -9.03 14.96
N THR A 96 16.53 -9.24 14.31
CA THR A 96 16.95 -10.57 13.86
C THR A 96 17.26 -11.46 15.06
N GLY A 97 16.66 -12.65 15.12
CA GLY A 97 17.00 -13.71 16.08
C GLY A 97 16.15 -13.74 17.35
N GLU A 98 15.38 -12.69 17.66
CA GLU A 98 14.48 -12.68 18.81
C GLU A 98 13.08 -13.20 18.44
N LYS A 99 12.46 -13.93 19.38
CA LYS A 99 11.07 -14.37 19.28
C LYS A 99 10.19 -13.20 19.72
N GLN A 100 9.38 -12.67 18.81
CA GLN A 100 8.38 -11.66 19.16
C GLN A 100 7.05 -12.36 19.48
N GLU A 101 6.51 -12.10 20.68
CA GLU A 101 5.14 -12.50 21.04
C GLU A 101 4.16 -11.41 20.59
N LEU A 102 3.11 -11.80 19.89
CA LEU A 102 2.10 -10.94 19.32
C LEU A 102 0.74 -11.31 19.90
N LEU A 103 -0.02 -10.31 20.33
CA LEU A 103 -1.41 -10.46 20.72
C LEU A 103 -2.30 -9.85 19.63
N LEU A 104 -3.00 -10.70 18.88
CA LEU A 104 -3.91 -10.27 17.83
C LEU A 104 -5.31 -10.13 18.41
N ALA A 105 -5.91 -8.95 18.29
CA ALA A 105 -7.34 -8.79 18.50
C ALA A 105 -8.10 -9.47 17.35
N THR A 106 -9.10 -10.27 17.68
CA THR A 106 -9.87 -11.03 16.70
C THR A 106 -11.34 -10.65 16.73
N CYS A 107 -11.98 -10.61 15.56
CA CYS A 107 -13.42 -10.34 15.43
C CYS A 107 -14.27 -11.62 15.37
N HIS A 108 -13.73 -12.77 15.81
CA HIS A 108 -14.45 -14.05 15.84
C HIS A 108 -15.29 -14.14 17.13
N PRO A 109 -16.54 -14.63 17.07
CA PRO A 109 -17.42 -14.68 18.25
C PRO A 109 -16.88 -15.58 19.38
N GLU A 110 -16.13 -16.62 19.03
CA GLU A 110 -15.60 -17.60 20.00
C GLU A 110 -14.18 -17.28 20.48
N VAL A 111 -13.45 -16.43 19.76
CA VAL A 111 -12.04 -16.13 20.04
C VAL A 111 -11.86 -14.63 19.98
N ASN A 112 -11.61 -13.99 21.14
CA ASN A 112 -11.46 -12.53 21.26
C ASN A 112 -10.01 -12.07 21.10
N SER A 113 -9.04 -12.94 21.37
CA SER A 113 -7.63 -12.65 21.16
C SER A 113 -6.84 -13.91 20.82
N LEU A 114 -5.89 -13.79 19.90
CA LEU A 114 -5.00 -14.87 19.51
C LEU A 114 -3.56 -14.47 19.84
N ARG A 115 -2.91 -15.24 20.72
CA ARG A 115 -1.49 -15.06 21.05
C ARG A 115 -0.65 -15.89 20.09
N MET A 116 0.24 -15.24 19.35
CA MET A 116 1.14 -15.88 18.39
C MET A 116 2.59 -15.55 18.74
N ARG A 117 3.52 -16.42 18.34
CA ARG A 117 4.96 -16.13 18.41
C ARG A 117 5.55 -16.20 17.03
N ILE A 118 6.27 -15.16 16.65
CA ILE A 118 6.98 -15.08 15.38
C ILE A 118 8.48 -15.03 15.63
N SER A 119 9.23 -15.73 14.80
CA SER A 119 10.69 -15.71 14.80
C SER A 119 11.18 -15.76 13.38
N VAL A 120 12.09 -14.86 13.01
CA VAL A 120 12.74 -14.89 11.70
C VAL A 120 13.98 -15.76 11.79
N ALA A 121 13.90 -16.98 11.25
CA ALA A 121 15.07 -17.83 11.05
C ALA A 121 15.71 -17.48 9.71
N GLY A 122 17.05 -17.32 9.68
CA GLY A 122 17.78 -17.08 8.43
C GLY A 122 18.00 -15.61 8.06
N GLY A 123 17.71 -14.68 8.97
CA GLY A 123 18.26 -13.33 8.89
C GLY A 123 19.75 -13.34 9.25
N VAL A 124 20.58 -14.10 8.55
CA VAL A 124 21.98 -13.68 8.48
C VAL A 124 21.89 -12.41 7.67
N THR A 125 21.77 -11.23 8.30
CA THR A 125 22.37 -10.04 7.71
C THR A 125 23.83 -10.40 7.63
N SER A 126 24.19 -11.12 6.58
CA SER A 126 25.57 -11.36 6.27
C SER A 126 26.19 -9.97 6.26
N ALA A 127 27.44 -9.85 6.71
CA ALA A 127 28.14 -8.57 6.60
C ALA A 127 28.01 -7.99 5.16
N GLN A 128 27.83 -8.86 4.16
CA GLN A 128 27.54 -8.53 2.78
C GLN A 128 26.18 -7.83 2.56
N ASP A 129 25.10 -8.23 3.21
CA ASP A 129 23.78 -7.57 3.06
C ASP A 129 23.75 -6.19 3.70
N ALA A 130 24.37 -6.05 4.88
CA ALA A 130 24.53 -4.76 5.54
C ALA A 130 25.38 -3.81 4.67
N GLU A 131 26.48 -4.31 4.12
CA GLU A 131 27.35 -3.55 3.22
C GLU A 131 26.65 -3.19 1.91
N ARG A 132 25.88 -4.11 1.32
CA ARG A 132 25.10 -3.83 0.10
C ARG A 132 24.03 -2.77 0.34
N ARG A 133 23.35 -2.78 1.49
CA ARG A 133 22.39 -1.72 1.87
C ARG A 133 23.08 -0.38 2.04
N LYS A 134 24.25 -0.36 2.69
CA LYS A 134 25.07 0.85 2.86
C LYS A 134 25.51 1.41 1.51
N GLN A 135 26.09 0.58 0.64
CA GLN A 135 26.49 0.97 -0.71
C GLN A 135 25.32 1.47 -1.55
N ASN A 136 24.14 0.85 -1.44
CA ASN A 136 22.95 1.33 -2.15
C ASN A 136 22.51 2.71 -1.63
N ARG A 137 22.57 2.94 -0.31
CA ARG A 137 22.27 4.24 0.28
C ARG A 137 23.27 5.31 -0.17
N ASP A 138 24.56 4.98 -0.16
CA ASP A 138 25.62 5.89 -0.59
C ASP A 138 25.46 6.25 -2.07
N ARG A 139 25.15 5.28 -2.94
CA ARG A 139 24.85 5.53 -4.37
C ARG A 139 23.65 6.45 -4.58
N ILE A 140 22.58 6.27 -3.79
CA ILE A 140 21.39 7.15 -3.88
C ILE A 140 21.74 8.55 -3.40
N ASN A 141 22.49 8.67 -2.30
CA ASN A 141 22.93 9.96 -1.76
C ASN A 141 23.85 10.70 -2.74
N ASP A 142 24.80 10.00 -3.36
CA ASP A 142 25.70 10.56 -4.37
C ASP A 142 24.93 11.03 -5.61
N ALA A 143 23.94 10.27 -6.07
CA ALA A 143 23.08 10.67 -7.18
C ALA A 143 22.25 11.92 -6.83
N GLN A 144 21.66 11.99 -5.62
CA GLN A 144 20.93 13.15 -5.15
C GLN A 144 21.83 14.39 -5.03
N LYS A 145 23.04 14.21 -4.50
CA LYS A 145 24.05 15.26 -4.41
C LYS A 145 24.40 15.80 -5.79
N TYR A 146 24.62 14.93 -6.79
CA TYR A 146 24.89 15.33 -8.17
C TYR A 146 23.74 16.14 -8.78
N VAL A 147 22.49 15.70 -8.59
CA VAL A 147 21.30 16.42 -9.07
C VAL A 147 21.22 17.83 -8.47
N ASN A 148 21.50 17.96 -7.17
CA ASN A 148 21.47 19.24 -6.46
C ASN A 148 22.64 20.16 -6.83
N GLU A 149 23.87 19.62 -6.88
CA GLU A 149 25.07 20.38 -7.23
C GLU A 149 25.00 20.98 -8.63
N HIS A 150 24.43 20.23 -9.59
CA HIS A 150 24.26 20.70 -10.97
C HIS A 150 22.90 21.38 -11.19
N ARG A 151 22.07 21.50 -10.15
CA ARG A 151 20.73 22.13 -10.19
C ARG A 151 19.88 21.65 -11.37
N LEU A 152 19.93 20.34 -11.64
CA LEU A 152 19.28 19.76 -12.81
C LEU A 152 17.76 19.96 -12.77
N GLU A 153 17.17 19.90 -11.58
CA GLU A 153 15.74 20.12 -11.37
C GLU A 153 15.31 21.56 -11.72
N GLU A 154 16.07 22.57 -11.25
CA GLU A 154 15.81 23.99 -11.55
C GLU A 154 15.90 24.27 -13.05
N CYS A 155 16.97 23.77 -13.70
CA CYS A 155 17.22 23.94 -15.12
C CYS A 155 16.09 23.34 -15.98
N ILE A 156 15.66 22.11 -15.68
CA ILE A 156 14.57 21.46 -16.42
C ILE A 156 13.24 22.18 -16.16
N ALA A 157 12.97 22.62 -14.94
CA ALA A 157 11.75 23.35 -14.60
C ALA A 157 11.66 24.70 -15.34
N GLU A 158 12.77 25.40 -15.54
CA GLU A 158 12.82 26.62 -16.36
C GLU A 158 12.56 26.34 -17.84
N ALA A 159 13.23 25.32 -18.39
CA ALA A 159 13.00 24.87 -19.76
C ALA A 159 11.52 24.54 -20.02
N MET A 160 10.89 23.83 -19.08
CA MET A 160 9.47 23.48 -19.17
C MET A 160 8.55 24.70 -19.09
N ARG A 161 8.85 25.68 -18.23
CA ARG A 161 8.09 26.93 -18.15
C ARG A 161 8.12 27.68 -19.49
N GLU A 162 9.27 27.68 -20.16
CA GLU A 162 9.43 28.34 -21.45
C GLU A 162 8.61 27.66 -22.56
N VAL A 163 8.66 26.33 -22.62
CA VAL A 163 7.85 25.54 -23.56
C VAL A 163 6.34 25.83 -23.37
N ILE A 164 5.88 25.94 -22.12
CA ILE A 164 4.47 26.22 -21.80
C ILE A 164 4.09 27.66 -22.17
N ARG A 165 5.02 28.62 -22.03
CA ARG A 165 4.82 30.04 -22.34
C ARG A 165 4.70 30.27 -23.85
N GLU A 166 5.62 29.72 -24.63
CA GLU A 166 5.70 29.98 -26.07
C GLU A 166 4.82 29.04 -26.90
N ARG A 167 4.50 27.84 -26.37
CA ARG A 167 3.70 26.79 -27.04
C ARG A 167 4.15 26.55 -28.50
N PRO A 168 5.44 26.26 -28.74
CA PRO A 168 5.93 26.03 -30.09
C PRO A 168 5.30 24.78 -30.72
N GLU A 169 5.29 24.73 -32.04
CA GLU A 169 4.83 23.55 -32.80
C GLU A 169 5.70 22.30 -32.50
N ASN A 170 6.98 22.51 -32.16
CA ASN A 170 7.93 21.45 -31.86
C ASN A 170 8.58 21.62 -30.46
N PRO A 171 7.90 21.21 -29.36
CA PRO A 171 8.36 21.45 -27.98
C PRO A 171 9.68 20.74 -27.62
N ARG A 172 9.95 19.58 -28.24
CA ARG A 172 11.21 18.83 -28.02
C ARG A 172 12.43 19.59 -28.53
N GLN A 173 12.30 20.30 -29.65
CA GLN A 173 13.40 21.06 -30.24
C GLN A 173 13.76 22.25 -29.36
N LEU A 174 12.76 23.00 -28.90
CA LEU A 174 12.95 24.12 -27.97
C LEU A 174 13.62 23.65 -26.67
N LEU A 175 13.18 22.51 -26.12
CA LEU A 175 13.75 21.98 -24.86
C LEU A 175 15.21 21.56 -25.03
N CYS A 176 15.56 20.89 -26.13
CA CYS A 176 16.96 20.57 -26.43
C CYS A 176 17.80 21.83 -26.66
N GLU A 177 17.28 22.80 -27.41
CA GLU A 177 17.95 24.08 -27.64
C GLU A 177 18.18 24.83 -26.32
N TYR A 178 17.20 24.88 -25.43
CA TYR A 178 17.32 25.49 -24.11
C TYR A 178 18.41 24.81 -23.27
N LEU A 179 18.41 23.47 -23.20
CA LEU A 179 19.42 22.70 -22.46
C LEU A 179 20.84 22.84 -23.04
N LEU A 180 20.98 23.04 -24.36
CA LEU A 180 22.27 23.25 -25.03
C LEU A 180 22.73 24.72 -24.98
N SER A 181 21.78 25.66 -25.04
CA SER A 181 21.99 27.12 -25.08
C SER A 181 22.24 27.70 -23.71
N ASN A 182 21.77 27.04 -22.65
CA ASN A 182 22.23 27.22 -21.28
C ASN A 182 23.70 26.80 -21.18
N LYS A 183 24.59 27.59 -21.82
CA LYS A 183 25.99 27.75 -21.44
C LYS A 183 25.94 27.87 -19.94
N SER A 184 26.53 26.89 -19.27
CA SER A 184 26.47 26.74 -17.82
C SER A 184 26.39 28.11 -17.16
N PRO A 185 25.44 28.37 -16.24
CA PRO A 185 25.54 29.55 -15.39
C PRO A 185 26.82 29.36 -14.57
N ALA A 186 27.95 29.75 -15.16
CA ALA A 186 29.25 29.73 -14.57
C ALA A 186 29.18 30.76 -13.45
N LEU A 187 28.86 30.28 -12.25
CA LEU A 187 29.41 30.78 -10.99
C LEU A 187 29.20 32.28 -10.70
N ALA A 188 28.13 32.91 -11.21
CA ALA A 188 27.79 34.30 -10.89
C ALA A 188 26.49 34.45 -10.12
N CYS A 189 26.14 33.46 -9.30
CA CYS A 189 25.36 33.73 -8.09
C CYS A 189 26.32 33.68 -6.90
N ASN A 190 27.20 34.68 -6.81
CA ASN A 190 27.48 35.27 -5.51
C ASN A 190 26.13 35.75 -4.99
N ILE A 191 25.42 34.86 -4.30
CA ILE A 191 24.49 35.30 -3.27
C ILE A 191 25.42 35.89 -2.23
N GLU A 192 25.77 37.19 -2.42
CA GLU A 192 26.07 38.04 -1.29
C GLU A 192 25.00 37.71 -0.26
N LYS A 193 25.49 37.27 0.89
CA LYS A 193 24.73 36.94 2.07
C LYS A 193 23.88 38.17 2.38
N ASP A 194 22.72 38.24 1.75
CA ASP A 194 21.75 39.29 1.97
C ASP A 194 21.49 39.28 3.45
N GLU A 195 21.86 40.42 4.02
CA GLU A 195 21.59 40.84 5.35
C GLU A 195 20.21 40.35 5.75
N VAL A 196 20.14 39.68 6.90
CA VAL A 196 18.88 39.27 7.53
C VAL A 196 18.12 40.55 7.81
N VAL A 197 17.34 41.02 6.82
CA VAL A 197 16.31 42.01 7.04
C VAL A 197 15.27 41.28 7.87
N GLU A 198 15.37 41.56 9.16
CA GLU A 198 14.41 41.18 10.19
C GLU A 198 13.01 41.42 9.64
N PRO A 199 12.18 40.37 9.52
CA PRO A 199 10.84 40.51 8.98
C PRO A 199 10.09 41.56 9.82
N PRO A 200 9.44 42.56 9.20
CA PRO A 200 8.71 43.57 9.93
C PRO A 200 7.74 42.89 10.89
N ALA A 201 7.88 43.24 12.17
CA ALA A 201 7.13 42.67 13.27
C ALA A 201 5.66 42.52 12.89
N LEU A 202 5.20 41.27 12.83
CA LEU A 202 3.78 40.98 12.66
C LEU A 202 3.01 41.74 13.75
N PRO A 203 1.88 42.39 13.38
CA PRO A 203 1.01 43.00 14.38
C PRO A 203 0.61 41.94 15.42
N PRO A 204 0.53 42.33 16.71
CA PRO A 204 0.24 41.41 17.79
C PRO A 204 -1.06 40.67 17.48
N LYS A 205 -0.98 39.34 17.39
CA LYS A 205 -2.15 38.46 17.37
C LYS A 205 -3.00 38.82 18.58
N SER A 206 -4.17 39.38 18.31
CA SER A 206 -5.25 39.55 19.27
C SER A 206 -5.47 38.22 19.98
N VAL A 207 -5.21 38.22 21.29
CA VAL A 207 -5.50 37.14 22.21
C VAL A 207 -6.98 36.78 22.04
N PRO A 208 -7.33 35.54 21.63
CA PRO A 208 -8.72 35.10 21.65
C PRO A 208 -9.22 35.10 23.11
N PRO A 209 -10.49 35.49 23.34
CA PRO A 209 -11.07 35.55 24.67
C PRO A 209 -10.99 34.18 25.38
N PRO A 210 -10.86 34.17 26.72
CA PRO A 210 -10.74 32.94 27.50
C PRO A 210 -11.94 32.03 27.20
N GLU A 211 -11.62 30.86 26.65
CA GLU A 211 -12.52 29.75 26.42
C GLU A 211 -13.12 29.35 27.78
N SER A 212 -14.45 29.50 27.86
CA SER A 212 -15.25 29.13 29.02
C SER A 212 -15.06 27.67 29.38
N ASP A 213 -14.91 27.41 30.68
CA ASP A 213 -14.70 26.09 31.28
C ASP A 213 -15.57 24.98 30.65
N PRO A 214 -14.98 23.81 30.34
CA PRO A 214 -15.76 22.67 29.89
C PRO A 214 -16.73 22.23 31.00
N PRO A 215 -18.00 21.93 30.67
CA PRO A 215 -18.94 21.38 31.63
C PRO A 215 -18.38 20.07 32.16
N LYS A 216 -18.28 19.96 33.50
CA LYS A 216 -18.03 18.72 34.21
C LYS A 216 -19.12 17.73 33.81
N LEU A 217 -18.80 16.82 32.89
CA LEU A 217 -19.59 15.62 32.65
C LEU A 217 -19.55 14.79 33.93
N VAL A 218 -20.67 14.83 34.64
CA VAL A 218 -21.00 13.92 35.73
C VAL A 218 -20.98 12.53 35.13
N ASN A 219 -19.98 11.75 35.53
CA ASN A 219 -19.78 10.39 35.07
C ASN A 219 -20.68 9.48 35.93
N ASP A 220 -21.98 9.52 35.67
CA ASP A 220 -22.91 8.55 36.24
C ASP A 220 -22.74 7.24 35.48
N GLY A 221 -22.29 6.22 36.21
CA GLY A 221 -22.07 4.88 35.71
C GLY A 221 -23.34 4.30 35.10
N ALA A 222 -23.41 4.33 33.77
CA ALA A 222 -24.36 3.55 32.99
C ALA A 222 -23.60 2.40 32.31
N ILE A 223 -23.89 1.21 32.81
CA ILE A 223 -23.55 -0.09 32.25
C ILE A 223 -23.99 -0.11 30.78
N ILE A 224 -23.04 -0.02 29.84
CA ILE A 224 -23.32 -0.30 28.43
C ILE A 224 -23.38 -1.82 28.28
N GLN A 225 -24.60 -2.36 28.37
CA GLN A 225 -24.90 -3.67 27.79
C GLN A 225 -24.66 -3.57 26.28
N SER A 226 -23.67 -4.31 25.82
CA SER A 226 -23.41 -4.56 24.41
C SER A 226 -24.61 -5.31 23.81
N VAL A 227 -25.51 -4.58 23.15
CA VAL A 227 -26.61 -5.15 22.36
C VAL A 227 -26.05 -5.59 21.02
N CYS A 228 -25.50 -6.80 20.97
CA CYS A 228 -25.38 -7.55 19.73
C CYS A 228 -26.80 -7.79 19.21
N HIS A 229 -27.14 -7.11 18.12
CA HIS A 229 -28.39 -7.35 17.41
C HIS A 229 -28.41 -8.79 16.89
N GLN A 230 -29.40 -9.54 17.39
CA GLN A 230 -29.85 -10.81 16.85
C GLN A 230 -30.26 -10.60 15.39
N ALA A 231 -29.52 -11.21 14.46
CA ALA A 231 -30.04 -11.49 13.14
C ALA A 231 -30.95 -12.73 13.25
N SER A 232 -32.19 -12.50 12.85
CA SER A 232 -33.37 -13.34 12.92
C SER A 232 -33.23 -14.69 12.23
N ALA A 233 -33.73 -15.72 12.90
CA ALA A 233 -34.16 -16.97 12.30
C ALA A 233 -35.29 -16.70 11.28
N PHE A 234 -35.09 -17.11 10.04
CA PHE A 234 -36.19 -17.43 9.13
C PHE A 234 -36.21 -18.94 8.95
N ALA A 235 -37.03 -19.57 9.78
CA ALA A 235 -37.63 -20.85 9.47
C ALA A 235 -38.69 -20.60 8.39
N ASN A 236 -38.59 -21.28 7.25
CA ASN A 236 -39.75 -21.58 6.42
C ASN A 236 -39.76 -23.09 6.17
N SER A 237 -40.53 -23.74 7.04
CA SER A 237 -41.21 -25.00 6.78
C SER A 237 -42.38 -24.73 5.85
N SER A 238 -42.53 -25.53 4.80
CA SER A 238 -43.78 -25.93 4.11
C SER A 238 -43.42 -26.52 2.76
N ASP A 239 -44.10 -27.49 2.18
CA ASP A 239 -45.02 -28.51 2.66
C ASP A 239 -45.13 -29.48 1.49
N LYS A 240 -45.32 -30.76 1.82
CA LYS A 240 -45.83 -31.79 0.91
C LYS A 240 -47.07 -31.29 0.17
N VAL A 241 -47.16 -31.49 -1.14
CA VAL A 241 -48.46 -31.75 -1.80
C VAL A 241 -48.29 -32.76 -2.95
N ALA A 242 -48.98 -33.89 -2.75
CA ALA A 242 -49.71 -34.78 -3.66
C ALA A 242 -49.04 -35.42 -4.90
N GLN A 243 -49.10 -36.76 -4.83
CA GLN A 243 -49.26 -37.71 -5.92
C GLN A 243 -50.55 -37.53 -6.73
N GLU A 244 -50.56 -38.24 -7.87
CA GLU A 244 -51.67 -38.82 -8.65
C GLU A 244 -52.15 -38.08 -9.92
N PRO A 245 -52.71 -38.82 -10.90
CA PRO A 245 -52.83 -40.29 -11.02
C PRO A 245 -51.92 -40.91 -12.10
#